data_AF-B6YUI7-F1
#
_entry.id   AF-B6YUI7-F1
#
_cell.length_a   1.000
_cell.length_b   1.000
_cell.length_c   1.000
_cell.angle_alpha   90.00
_cell.angle_beta   90.00
_cell.angle_gamma   90.00
#
_symmetry.space_group_name_H-M   'P 1'
#
loop_
_entity.id
_entity.type
_entity.pdbx_description
1 polymer ?
#
loop_
_entity_poly.entity_id
_entity_poly.type
_entity_poly.pdbx_seq_one_letter_code
_entity_poly.pdbx_strand_id
1 'polypeptide(L)'
;MGLHKAVVIVGAVLLLIATIAGSYMVRWLAVLFLGIFLAFFLFGIEIRVARPRLRRSMQVKRKTDVDRTIALIDKAKTGKVARSLVEEKIIDIYATLSDDYNSTYRSLLSKPNEALKALRSERDFLDNLEKALKIVEADLNEGRRGKPEG
;
A
#
# COMPACT_ATOMS: atom_id res chain seq x y z
N MET A 1 27.95 -17.37 -11.44
CA MET A 1 28.83 -17.22 -12.62
C MET A 1 29.06 -18.50 -13.43
N GLY A 2 29.09 -19.71 -12.84
CA GLY A 2 29.35 -20.95 -13.60
C GLY A 2 28.24 -21.38 -14.57
N LEU A 3 26.96 -21.20 -14.21
CA LEU A 3 25.82 -21.65 -15.01
C LEU A 3 25.72 -20.93 -16.37
N HIS A 4 25.92 -19.60 -16.39
CA HIS A 4 25.88 -18.82 -17.63
C HIS A 4 27.00 -19.22 -18.60
N LYS A 5 28.20 -19.49 -18.07
CA LYS A 5 29.32 -19.98 -18.89
C LYS A 5 29.03 -21.36 -19.49
N ALA A 6 28.46 -22.27 -18.69
CA ALA A 6 28.07 -23.60 -19.16
C ALA A 6 27.01 -23.54 -20.28
N VAL A 7 26.01 -22.67 -20.15
CA VAL A 7 24.97 -22.51 -21.19
C VAL A 7 25.53 -21.94 -22.48
N VAL A 8 26.43 -20.95 -22.39
CA VAL A 8 27.09 -20.40 -23.59
C VAL A 8 27.95 -21.45 -24.27
N ILE A 9 28.69 -22.27 -23.52
CA ILE A 9 29.52 -23.35 -24.07
C ILE A 9 28.65 -24.43 -24.72
N VAL A 10 27.59 -24.89 -24.06
CA VAL A 10 26.68 -25.92 -24.60
C VAL A 10 25.95 -25.40 -25.85
N GLY A 11 25.48 -24.16 -25.83
CA GLY A 11 24.85 -23.52 -26.99
C GLY A 11 25.81 -23.38 -28.18
N ALA A 12 27.07 -22.98 -27.93
CA ALA A 12 28.08 -22.85 -28.97
C ALA A 12 28.43 -24.21 -29.62
N VAL A 13 28.55 -25.28 -28.83
CA VAL A 13 28.83 -26.63 -29.34
C VAL A 13 27.67 -27.14 -30.21
N LEU A 14 26.42 -26.97 -29.77
CA LEU A 14 25.25 -27.37 -30.56
C LEU A 14 25.14 -26.58 -31.87
N LEU A 15 25.49 -25.29 -31.85
CA LEU A 15 25.47 -24.44 -33.03
C LEU A 15 26.57 -24.84 -34.03
N LEU A 16 27.76 -25.21 -33.55
CA LEU A 16 28.83 -25.75 -34.39
C LEU A 16 28.46 -27.11 -35.01
N ILE A 17 27.80 -27.98 -34.25
CA ILE A 17 27.31 -29.26 -34.78
C ILE A 17 26.25 -29.02 -35.86
N ALA A 18 25.36 -28.04 -35.67
CA ALA A 18 24.35 -27.68 -36.66
C ALA A 18 24.95 -27.09 -37.96
N THR A 19 26.07 -26.37 -37.89
CA THR A 19 26.71 -25.77 -39.07
C THR A 19 27.65 -26.71 -39.81
N ILE A 20 28.29 -27.66 -39.10
CA ILE A 20 29.29 -28.58 -39.68
C ILE A 20 28.67 -29.91 -40.11
N ALA A 21 27.50 -30.30 -39.57
CA ALA A 21 26.84 -31.53 -39.98
C ALA A 21 26.38 -31.46 -41.45
N GLY A 22 27.06 -32.18 -42.32
CA GLY A 22 26.72 -32.29 -43.75
C GLY A 22 25.38 -32.98 -44.03
N SER A 23 24.78 -33.61 -43.01
CA SER A 23 23.45 -34.22 -43.11
C SER A 23 22.37 -33.24 -42.70
N TYR A 24 21.47 -32.94 -43.64
CA TYR A 24 20.32 -32.06 -43.46
C TYR A 24 19.47 -32.45 -42.24
N MET A 25 19.26 -33.75 -42.02
CA MET A 25 18.48 -34.27 -40.89
C MET A 25 19.14 -33.96 -39.53
N VAL A 26 20.46 -34.15 -39.44
CA VAL A 26 21.22 -33.89 -38.21
C VAL A 26 21.20 -32.39 -37.87
N ARG A 27 21.31 -31.53 -38.89
CA ARG A 27 21.21 -30.08 -38.72
C ARG A 27 19.85 -29.67 -38.14
N TRP A 28 18.76 -30.16 -38.71
CA TRP A 28 17.42 -29.81 -38.21
C TRP A 28 17.15 -30.34 -36.81
N LEU A 29 17.62 -31.55 -36.50
CA LEU A 29 17.51 -32.10 -35.16
C LEU A 29 18.28 -31.25 -34.13
N ALA A 30 19.47 -30.79 -34.48
CA ALA A 30 20.27 -29.88 -33.64
C ALA A 30 19.59 -28.53 -33.43
N VAL A 31 18.99 -27.95 -34.48
CA VAL A 31 18.25 -26.67 -34.41
C VAL A 31 17.02 -26.79 -33.51
N LEU A 32 16.24 -27.86 -33.65
CA LEU A 32 15.07 -28.12 -32.80
C LEU A 32 15.47 -28.28 -31.33
N PHE A 33 16.51 -29.07 -31.07
CA PHE A 33 17.01 -29.29 -29.72
C PHE A 33 17.53 -28.00 -29.09
N LEU A 34 18.28 -27.19 -29.84
CA LEU A 34 18.78 -25.90 -29.40
C LEU A 34 17.64 -24.94 -29.06
N GLY A 35 16.59 -24.89 -29.89
CA GLY A 35 15.41 -24.06 -29.65
C GLY A 35 14.67 -24.43 -28.36
N ILE A 36 14.42 -25.72 -28.15
CA ILE A 36 13.76 -26.22 -26.93
C ILE A 36 14.61 -25.95 -25.69
N PHE A 37 15.92 -26.23 -25.77
CA PHE A 37 16.85 -25.98 -24.68
C PHE A 37 16.88 -24.50 -24.28
N LEU A 38 16.93 -23.60 -25.27
CA LEU A 38 16.96 -22.16 -25.04
C LEU A 38 15.64 -21.65 -24.47
N ALA A 39 14.50 -22.13 -24.99
CA ALA A 39 13.18 -21.81 -24.45
C ALA A 39 13.06 -22.25 -22.98
N PHE A 40 13.44 -23.48 -22.65
CA PHE A 40 13.42 -23.96 -21.27
C PHE A 40 14.33 -23.14 -20.35
N PHE A 41 15.51 -22.73 -20.83
CA PHE A 41 16.43 -21.92 -20.04
C PHE A 41 15.93 -20.50 -19.82
N LEU A 42 15.42 -19.82 -20.86
CA LEU A 42 14.84 -18.48 -20.72
C LEU A 42 13.63 -18.50 -19.78
N PHE A 43 12.64 -19.36 -20.03
CA PHE A 43 11.45 -19.43 -19.19
C PHE A 43 11.75 -19.96 -17.78
N GLY A 44 12.66 -20.92 -17.65
CA GLY A 44 13.08 -21.48 -16.36
C GLY A 44 13.88 -20.49 -15.51
N ILE A 45 14.63 -19.57 -16.12
CA ILE A 45 15.28 -18.47 -15.40
C ILE A 45 14.29 -17.36 -15.09
N GLU A 46 13.37 -17.03 -15.99
CA GLU A 46 12.38 -15.97 -15.79
C GLU A 46 11.49 -16.24 -14.56
N ILE A 47 11.19 -17.52 -14.27
CA ILE A 47 10.51 -17.93 -13.02
C ILE A 47 11.36 -17.64 -11.76
N ARG A 48 12.70 -17.66 -11.85
CA ARG A 48 13.59 -17.28 -10.73
C ARG A 48 13.86 -15.78 -10.65
N VAL A 49 13.55 -15.01 -11.69
CA VAL A 49 13.60 -13.54 -11.70
C VAL A 49 12.22 -12.95 -11.37
N ALA A 50 11.38 -13.69 -10.63
CA ALA A 50 10.46 -13.03 -9.71
C ALA A 50 11.33 -12.19 -8.76
N ARG A 51 11.33 -10.86 -8.97
CA ARG A 51 12.04 -9.82 -8.21
C ARG A 51 12.34 -10.28 -6.78
N PRO A 52 13.51 -9.94 -6.19
CA PRO A 52 13.65 -10.07 -4.76
C PRO A 52 12.55 -9.22 -4.12
N ARG A 53 11.43 -9.86 -3.77
CA ARG A 53 10.50 -9.33 -2.79
C ARG A 53 11.41 -9.12 -1.61
N LEU A 54 11.71 -7.86 -1.32
CA LEU A 54 12.30 -7.46 -0.06
C LEU A 54 11.38 -8.05 1.00
N ARG A 55 11.66 -9.29 1.39
CA ARG A 55 11.03 -9.96 2.50
C ARG A 55 11.74 -9.39 3.71
N ARG A 56 11.60 -8.06 3.90
CA ARG A 56 11.52 -7.51 5.23
C ARG A 56 10.37 -8.28 5.84
N SER A 57 10.70 -9.32 6.60
CA SER A 57 9.92 -9.75 7.74
C SER A 57 9.87 -8.58 8.72
N MET A 58 9.24 -7.47 8.30
CA MET A 58 8.57 -6.60 9.22
C MET A 58 7.52 -7.53 9.79
N GLN A 59 7.78 -8.05 10.99
CA GLN A 59 6.73 -8.57 11.84
C GLN A 59 5.73 -7.42 11.93
N VAL A 60 4.76 -7.39 11.01
CA VAL A 60 3.56 -6.59 11.16
C VAL A 60 2.82 -7.33 12.26
N LYS A 61 3.26 -7.09 13.50
CA LYS A 61 2.40 -7.24 14.66
C LYS A 61 1.18 -6.44 14.23
N ARG A 62 0.07 -7.12 13.91
CA ARG A 62 -1.18 -6.46 13.51
C ARG A 62 -1.57 -5.62 14.72
N LYS A 63 -1.03 -4.41 14.79
CA LYS A 63 -1.45 -3.39 15.73
C LYS A 63 -2.94 -3.25 15.45
N THR A 64 -3.71 -3.48 16.50
CA THR A 64 -5.16 -3.28 16.45
C THR A 64 -5.42 -1.85 15.99
N ASP A 65 -6.59 -1.57 15.42
CA ASP A 65 -6.88 -0.21 14.97
C ASP A 65 -6.83 0.81 16.12
N VAL A 66 -7.07 0.34 17.35
CA VAL A 66 -6.84 1.08 18.59
C VAL A 66 -5.37 1.46 18.78
N ASP A 67 -4.44 0.50 18.68
CA ASP A 67 -2.99 0.76 18.80
C ASP A 67 -2.48 1.74 17.74
N ARG A 68 -3.09 1.74 16.54
CA ARG A 68 -2.75 2.68 15.47
C ARG A 68 -3.23 4.08 15.79
N THR A 69 -4.46 4.21 16.28
CA THR A 69 -5.03 5.49 16.71
C THR A 69 -4.26 6.08 17.88
N ILE A 70 -3.90 5.28 18.88
CA ILE A 70 -3.06 5.72 20.00
C ILE A 70 -1.70 6.22 19.49
N ALA A 71 -1.06 5.47 18.58
CA ALA A 71 0.22 5.88 18.00
C ALA A 71 0.10 7.16 17.15
N LEU A 72 -1.04 7.40 16.51
CA LEU A 72 -1.31 8.63 15.77
C LEU A 72 -1.47 9.82 16.73
N ILE A 73 -2.24 9.67 17.80
CA ILE A 73 -2.45 10.70 18.83
C ILE A 73 -1.12 11.05 19.49
N ASP A 74 -0.28 10.06 19.81
CA ASP A 74 1.02 10.30 20.42
C ASP A 74 1.96 11.10 19.49
N LYS A 75 1.96 10.78 18.19
CA LYS A 75 2.68 11.56 17.17
C LYS A 75 2.10 12.97 16.98
N ALA A 76 0.80 13.14 17.17
CA ALA A 76 0.14 14.43 17.04
C ALA A 76 0.51 15.41 18.17
N LYS A 77 0.98 14.91 19.33
CA LYS A 77 1.49 15.80 20.39
C LYS A 77 2.62 16.70 19.91
N THR A 78 3.54 16.19 19.09
CA THR A 78 4.75 16.91 18.66
C THR A 78 4.75 17.26 17.17
N GLY A 79 4.00 16.53 16.33
CA GLY A 79 4.05 16.67 14.87
C GLY A 79 2.82 17.34 14.26
N LYS A 80 3.02 18.44 13.53
CA LYS A 80 1.96 19.17 12.79
C LYS A 80 1.20 18.26 11.81
N VAL A 81 1.90 17.35 11.13
CA VAL A 81 1.30 16.41 10.15
C VAL A 81 0.38 15.39 10.83
N ALA A 82 0.76 14.91 12.01
CA ALA A 82 -0.08 13.98 12.75
C ALA A 82 -1.31 14.69 13.34
N ARG A 83 -1.19 15.97 13.75
CA ARG A 83 -2.33 16.81 14.14
C ARG A 83 -3.34 16.99 13.00
N SER A 84 -2.86 17.31 11.79
CA SER A 84 -3.75 17.44 10.63
C SER A 84 -4.44 16.12 10.28
N LEU A 85 -3.77 14.97 10.49
CA LEU A 85 -4.40 13.67 10.29
C LEU A 85 -5.51 13.40 11.31
N VAL A 86 -5.32 13.79 12.58
CA VAL A 86 -6.36 13.65 13.61
C VAL A 86 -7.54 14.58 13.29
N GLU A 87 -7.26 15.79 12.82
CA GLU A 87 -8.27 16.73 12.36
C GLU A 87 -9.08 16.18 11.18
N GLU A 88 -8.41 15.63 10.17
CA GLU A 88 -9.04 14.96 9.03
C GLU A 88 -9.96 13.83 9.48
N LYS A 89 -9.56 13.05 10.50
CA LYS A 89 -10.42 12.00 11.06
C LYS A 89 -11.67 12.53 11.75
N ILE A 90 -11.61 13.68 12.40
CA ILE A 90 -12.80 14.32 12.98
C ILE A 90 -13.72 14.83 11.87
N ILE A 91 -13.18 15.42 10.80
CA ILE A 91 -13.96 15.85 9.63
C ILE A 91 -14.66 14.64 8.97
N ASP A 92 -13.94 13.54 8.82
CA ASP A 92 -14.43 12.28 8.24
C ASP A 92 -15.64 11.72 9.01
N ILE A 93 -15.63 11.83 10.35
CA ILE A 93 -16.76 11.45 11.20
C ILE A 93 -18.01 12.28 10.82
N TYR A 94 -17.90 13.61 10.79
CA TYR A 94 -19.03 14.48 10.45
C TYR A 94 -19.51 14.29 9.01
N ALA A 95 -18.60 14.08 8.06
CA ALA A 95 -18.95 13.84 6.67
C ALA A 95 -19.62 12.47 6.47
N THR A 96 -19.25 11.46 7.24
CA THR A 96 -19.89 10.14 7.21
C THR A 96 -21.31 10.16 7.79
N LEU A 97 -21.57 11.08 8.73
CA LEU A 97 -22.88 11.25 9.36
C LEU A 97 -23.86 12.09 8.53
N SER A 98 -23.37 12.86 7.56
CA SER A 98 -24.19 13.73 6.74
C SER A 98 -24.70 13.02 5.48
N ASP A 99 -25.82 13.52 4.94
CA ASP A 99 -26.43 12.95 3.73
C ASP A 99 -25.56 13.18 2.47
N ASP A 100 -24.71 14.22 2.47
CA ASP A 100 -23.75 14.48 1.40
C ASP A 100 -22.34 14.65 1.97
N TYR A 101 -21.60 13.54 1.91
CA TYR A 101 -20.22 13.43 2.37
C TYR A 101 -19.30 14.49 1.73
N ASN A 102 -19.36 14.66 0.41
CA ASN A 102 -18.38 15.48 -0.32
C ASN A 102 -18.57 16.96 -0.06
N SER A 103 -19.83 17.43 -0.02
CA SER A 103 -20.10 18.84 0.30
C SER A 103 -19.77 19.16 1.76
N THR A 104 -20.11 18.25 2.68
CA THR A 104 -19.85 18.41 4.11
C THR A 104 -18.36 18.42 4.42
N TYR A 105 -17.60 17.48 3.86
CA TYR A 105 -16.15 17.40 4.00
C TYR A 105 -15.47 18.70 3.53
N ARG A 106 -15.83 19.20 2.33
CA ARG A 106 -15.30 20.45 1.79
C ARG A 106 -15.72 21.67 2.61
N SER A 107 -16.98 21.68 3.05
CA SER A 107 -17.52 22.76 3.88
C SER A 107 -16.74 22.88 5.18
N LEU A 108 -16.49 21.76 5.88
CA LEU A 108 -15.78 21.74 7.16
C LEU A 108 -14.30 22.14 7.05
N LEU A 109 -13.66 21.90 5.91
CA LEU A 109 -12.32 22.44 5.64
C LEU A 109 -12.31 23.97 5.60
N SER A 110 -13.35 24.57 5.00
CA SER A 110 -13.47 26.03 4.85
C SER A 110 -14.09 26.74 6.06
N LYS A 111 -15.04 26.08 6.73
CA LYS A 111 -15.83 26.58 7.85
C LYS A 111 -15.80 25.51 8.95
N PRO A 112 -14.80 25.54 9.84
CA PRO A 112 -14.70 24.55 10.91
C PRO A 112 -15.86 24.68 11.89
N ASN A 113 -16.43 23.55 12.30
CA ASN A 113 -17.42 23.49 13.36
C ASN A 113 -16.78 23.69 14.75
N GLU A 114 -17.59 23.68 15.81
CA GLU A 114 -17.10 23.93 17.17
C GLU A 114 -16.04 22.93 17.63
N ALA A 115 -16.20 21.65 17.27
CA ALA A 115 -15.20 20.61 17.56
C ALA A 115 -13.84 20.91 16.90
N LEU A 116 -13.84 21.27 15.61
CA LEU A 116 -12.61 21.60 14.88
C LEU A 116 -11.98 22.91 15.37
N LYS A 117 -12.79 23.89 15.76
CA LYS A 117 -12.30 25.14 16.39
C LYS A 117 -11.65 24.86 17.74
N ALA A 118 -12.24 23.98 18.55
CA ALA A 118 -11.67 23.55 19.82
C ALA A 118 -10.33 22.84 19.62
N LEU A 119 -10.23 21.95 18.62
CA LEU A 119 -9.00 21.23 18.29
C LEU A 119 -7.86 22.17 17.84
N ARG A 120 -8.18 23.22 17.06
CA ARG A 120 -7.20 24.19 16.55
C ARG A 120 -6.77 25.25 17.57
N SER A 121 -7.28 25.23 18.80
CA SER A 121 -6.93 26.19 19.84
C SER A 121 -5.43 26.12 20.21
N GLU A 122 -4.83 27.23 20.66
CA GLU A 122 -3.40 27.33 20.96
C GLU A 122 -2.96 26.59 22.24
N ARG A 123 -3.90 26.01 23.01
CA ARG A 123 -3.60 25.24 24.23
C ARG A 123 -2.99 23.86 23.94
N ASP A 124 -2.72 23.08 24.99
CA ASP A 124 -2.24 21.71 24.88
C ASP A 124 -3.12 20.89 23.92
N PHE A 125 -2.48 20.19 22.99
CA PHE A 125 -3.16 19.44 21.94
C PHE A 125 -4.08 18.35 22.52
N LEU A 126 -3.67 17.67 23.58
CA LEU A 126 -4.47 16.58 24.16
C LEU A 126 -5.73 17.13 24.84
N ASP A 127 -5.60 18.22 25.58
CA ASP A 127 -6.73 18.89 26.21
C ASP A 127 -7.74 19.40 25.16
N ASN A 128 -7.22 19.93 24.04
CA ASN A 128 -8.04 20.39 22.93
C ASN A 128 -8.72 19.24 22.19
N LEU A 129 -8.02 18.12 22.02
CA LEU A 129 -8.57 16.91 21.45
C LEU A 129 -9.68 16.33 22.34
N GLU A 130 -9.48 16.29 23.65
CA GLU A 130 -10.51 15.83 24.61
C GLU A 130 -11.77 16.70 24.51
N LYS A 131 -11.61 18.03 24.48
CA LYS A 131 -12.74 18.95 24.30
C LYS A 131 -13.43 18.77 22.96
N ALA A 132 -12.67 18.63 21.88
CA ALA A 132 -13.22 18.39 20.55
C ALA A 132 -14.03 17.09 20.51
N LEU A 133 -13.51 16.00 21.10
CA LEU A 133 -14.20 14.72 21.17
C LEU A 133 -15.48 14.78 22.02
N LYS A 134 -15.48 15.53 23.13
CA LYS A 134 -16.70 15.77 23.94
C LYS A 134 -17.79 16.48 23.14
N ILE A 135 -17.42 17.45 22.29
CA ILE A 135 -18.36 18.15 21.41
C ILE A 135 -18.89 17.17 20.34
N VAL A 136 -18.00 16.39 19.71
CA VAL A 136 -18.39 15.36 18.73
C VAL A 136 -19.37 14.35 19.34
N GLU A 137 -19.11 13.90 20.57
CA GLU A 137 -19.97 12.97 21.28
C GLU A 137 -21.35 13.57 21.57
N ALA A 138 -21.40 14.84 21.99
CA ALA A 138 -22.66 15.56 22.20
C ALA A 138 -23.46 15.68 20.89
N ASP A 139 -22.82 16.12 19.81
CA ASP A 139 -23.44 16.26 18.48
C ASP A 139 -23.99 14.93 17.96
N LEU A 140 -23.23 13.84 18.15
CA LEU A 140 -23.63 12.48 17.78
C LEU A 140 -24.86 12.01 18.56
N ASN A 141 -24.90 12.31 19.85
CA ASN A 141 -26.00 11.90 20.72
C ASN A 141 -27.28 12.72 20.43
N GLU A 142 -27.14 14.00 20.10
CA GLU A 142 -28.25 14.86 19.69
C GLU A 142 -28.79 14.50 18.30
N GLY A 143 -27.90 14.24 17.32
CA GLY A 143 -28.28 13.77 15.99
C GLY A 143 -29.05 12.44 16.00
N ARG A 144 -28.80 11.59 17.01
CA ARG A 144 -29.52 10.34 17.23
C ARG A 144 -30.93 10.54 17.80
N ARG A 145 -31.19 11.63 18.55
CA ARG A 145 -32.52 11.95 19.09
C ARG A 145 -33.45 12.61 18.08
N GLY A 146 -32.91 13.22 17.02
CA GLY A 146 -33.68 13.94 15.99
C GLY A 146 -34.20 13.10 14.83
N LYS A 147 -33.84 11.81 14.73
CA LYS A 147 -34.30 10.91 13.67
C LYS A 147 -35.53 10.13 14.18
N PRO A 148 -36.77 10.51 13.82
CA PRO A 148 -37.91 9.65 14.13
C PRO A 148 -37.69 8.35 13.38
N GLU A 149 -37.79 7.22 14.08
CA GLU A 149 -37.90 5.92 13.43
C GLU A 149 -39.11 5.97 12.49
N GLY A 150 -38.84 5.94 11.19
CA GLY A 150 -39.83 5.89 10.12
C GLY A 150 -39.50 4.74 9.20
#